data_AF-A0A7S2B384-F1
#
_entry.id   AF-A0A7S2B384-F1
#
_cell.length_a   1.000
_cell.length_b   1.000
_cell.length_c   1.000
_cell.angle_alpha   90.00
_cell.angle_beta   90.00
_cell.angle_gamma   90.00
#
_symmetry.space_group_name_H-M   'P 1'
#
loop_
_entity.id
_entity.type
_entity.pdbx_description
1 polymer ?
#
loop_
_entity_poly.entity_id
_entity_poly.type
_entity_poly.pdbx_seq_one_letter_code
_entity_poly.pdbx_strand_id
1 'polypeptide(L)'
;VSVSAFPCFLSPPSSFGMSVAHAHAHAHAHAHVHRLPPSPRRNRLQVNARSPLTSDSKANQVITRSSSYARRHTALNASKEPDKGRDLYVPELIFGGISPEEKAANALVNLFTFVSIRIVLEQMSGTRHRSPVYTKITKYLEECPLTDSGAWIEGLLKSEEMDLKLAALRIIETREAYVETYFSFANMKNHAVNSVNEQTKKLKSDYLTMTLNLPSMGESEASDGGSGDMST
;
A
#
# COMPACT_ATOMS: atom_id res chain seq x y z
N VAL A 1 -10.72 -8.74 50.37
CA VAL A 1 -11.14 -10.10 50.76
C VAL A 1 -12.33 -10.48 49.90
N SER A 2 -12.34 -11.73 49.43
CA SER A 2 -13.29 -12.37 48.49
C SER A 2 -13.19 -12.01 47.01
N VAL A 3 -13.46 -12.88 46.04
CA VAL A 3 -13.38 -14.35 45.74
C VAL A 3 -13.98 -14.40 44.31
N SER A 4 -13.37 -15.12 43.36
CA SER A 4 -13.98 -15.91 42.25
C SER A 4 -13.06 -15.88 41.01
N ALA A 5 -12.37 -16.96 40.60
CA ALA A 5 -12.82 -18.29 40.16
C ALA A 5 -13.54 -18.26 38.81
N PHE A 6 -12.84 -18.63 37.73
CA PHE A 6 -13.40 -19.35 36.58
C PHE A 6 -12.34 -20.33 36.00
N PRO A 7 -12.76 -21.48 35.42
CA PRO A 7 -12.08 -22.76 35.55
C PRO A 7 -11.36 -23.28 34.30
N CYS A 8 -10.51 -24.28 34.54
CA CYS A 8 -9.90 -25.21 33.61
C CYS A 8 -10.92 -26.02 32.78
N PHE A 9 -10.65 -26.19 31.48
CA PHE A 9 -11.05 -27.28 30.58
C PHE A 9 -10.07 -27.18 29.39
N LEU A 10 -9.46 -28.18 28.76
CA LEU A 10 -9.35 -29.63 28.89
C LEU A 10 -8.22 -30.05 27.92
N SER A 11 -7.64 -31.22 28.16
CA SER A 11 -6.44 -31.88 27.59
C SER A 11 -6.17 -31.89 26.06
N PRO A 12 -4.92 -32.26 25.65
CA PRO A 12 -4.49 -32.37 24.25
C PRO A 12 -4.64 -33.80 23.70
N PRO A 13 -4.62 -34.02 22.37
CA PRO A 13 -4.36 -35.34 21.80
C PRO A 13 -2.91 -35.51 21.31
N SER A 14 -2.24 -36.46 21.95
CA SER A 14 -1.42 -37.55 21.37
C SER A 14 -0.87 -37.44 19.94
N SER A 15 0.46 -37.48 19.89
CA SER A 15 1.29 -38.45 19.15
C SER A 15 0.67 -39.14 17.92
N PHE A 16 1.12 -38.75 16.73
CA PHE A 16 1.23 -39.66 15.59
C PHE A 16 2.64 -39.55 15.01
N GLY A 17 3.38 -40.66 15.09
CA GLY A 17 4.68 -40.79 14.47
C GLY A 17 4.56 -40.85 12.95
N MET A 18 5.46 -40.15 12.25
CA MET A 18 5.75 -40.44 10.86
C MET A 18 7.26 -40.62 10.67
N SER A 19 7.59 -41.90 10.49
CA SER A 19 8.60 -42.48 9.62
C SER A 19 9.59 -41.53 8.94
N VAL A 20 10.86 -41.74 9.26
CA VAL A 20 12.04 -41.23 8.54
C VAL A 20 12.14 -41.95 7.19
N ALA A 21 11.84 -41.24 6.10
CA ALA A 21 12.20 -41.66 4.76
C ALA A 21 13.47 -40.91 4.32
N HIS A 22 14.58 -41.64 4.37
CA HIS A 22 15.90 -41.22 3.93
C HIS A 22 15.95 -41.31 2.40
N ALA A 23 15.78 -40.19 1.69
CA ALA A 23 15.95 -40.11 0.24
C ALA A 23 17.30 -39.46 -0.09
N HIS A 24 18.28 -40.31 -0.37
CA HIS A 24 19.61 -39.96 -0.84
C HIS A 24 19.51 -39.66 -2.35
N ALA A 25 19.41 -38.39 -2.74
CA ALA A 25 19.45 -37.96 -4.14
C ALA A 25 20.88 -37.48 -4.47
N HIS A 26 21.65 -38.34 -5.12
CA HIS A 26 22.96 -38.04 -5.68
C HIS A 26 22.79 -37.24 -6.98
N ALA A 27 22.96 -35.91 -6.91
CA ALA A 27 22.97 -35.04 -8.09
C ALA A 27 24.40 -34.92 -8.63
N HIS A 28 24.71 -35.64 -9.71
CA HIS A 28 25.93 -35.45 -10.50
C HIS A 28 25.74 -34.23 -11.43
N ALA A 29 26.52 -33.17 -11.18
CA ALA A 29 26.61 -32.00 -12.03
C ALA A 29 27.42 -32.31 -13.30
N HIS A 30 26.77 -32.24 -14.47
CA HIS A 30 27.45 -32.14 -15.77
C HIS A 30 27.54 -30.66 -16.16
N ALA A 31 28.76 -30.14 -16.22
CA ALA A 31 29.08 -28.83 -16.73
C ALA A 31 28.88 -28.80 -18.26
N HIS A 32 27.89 -28.05 -18.73
CA HIS A 32 27.71 -27.75 -20.15
C HIS A 32 27.83 -26.24 -20.38
N VAL A 33 28.97 -25.84 -20.95
CA VAL A 33 29.30 -24.46 -21.32
C VAL A 33 28.47 -24.06 -22.54
N HIS A 34 27.40 -23.30 -22.31
CA HIS A 34 26.68 -22.61 -23.39
C HIS A 34 27.17 -21.16 -23.54
N ARG A 35 27.61 -20.86 -24.77
CA ARG A 35 28.07 -19.57 -25.25
C ARG A 35 27.02 -18.46 -25.05
N LEU A 36 27.48 -17.31 -24.59
CA LEU A 36 26.74 -16.04 -24.60
C LEU A 36 26.54 -15.53 -26.05
N PRO A 37 25.35 -14.98 -26.39
CA PRO A 37 25.14 -14.27 -27.64
C PRO A 37 25.69 -12.83 -27.59
N PRO A 38 26.07 -12.24 -28.74
CA PRO A 38 26.73 -10.93 -28.81
C PRO A 38 25.76 -9.75 -28.59
N SER A 39 26.26 -8.71 -27.91
CA SER A 39 25.56 -7.46 -27.61
C SER A 39 25.25 -6.62 -28.86
N PRO A 40 24.09 -5.94 -28.92
CA PRO A 40 23.77 -5.03 -30.02
C PRO A 40 24.52 -3.69 -29.93
N ARG A 41 24.91 -3.21 -31.12
CA ARG A 41 25.75 -2.04 -31.38
C ARG A 41 25.14 -0.71 -30.89
N ARG A 42 25.99 0.12 -30.27
CA ARG A 42 25.79 1.55 -30.01
C ARG A 42 25.52 2.32 -31.31
N ASN A 43 24.33 2.89 -31.46
CA ASN A 43 24.09 3.95 -32.43
C ASN A 43 24.60 5.28 -31.85
N ARG A 44 25.65 5.79 -32.49
CA ARG A 44 26.31 7.06 -32.21
C ARG A 44 25.44 8.18 -32.79
N LEU A 45 24.84 8.98 -31.91
CA LEU A 45 24.19 10.23 -32.26
C LEU A 45 25.22 11.17 -32.91
N GLN A 46 24.99 11.55 -34.17
CA GLN A 46 25.69 12.66 -34.79
C GLN A 46 25.07 13.96 -34.30
N VAL A 47 25.87 14.73 -33.58
CA VAL A 47 25.63 16.12 -33.22
C VAL A 47 25.96 16.96 -34.45
N ASN A 48 24.96 17.57 -35.08
CA ASN A 48 25.18 18.64 -36.05
C ASN A 48 25.00 19.99 -35.34
N ALA A 49 26.13 20.61 -35.02
CA ALA A 49 26.23 22.00 -34.64
C ALA A 49 26.23 22.89 -35.89
N ARG A 50 25.29 23.83 -35.98
CA ARG A 50 25.42 25.08 -36.76
C ARG A 50 24.57 26.18 -36.11
N SER A 51 25.22 27.29 -35.80
CA SER A 51 24.68 28.62 -35.49
C SER A 51 25.29 29.61 -36.50
N PRO A 52 25.03 30.93 -36.50
CA PRO A 52 23.81 31.73 -36.28
C PRO A 52 23.59 32.80 -37.41
N LEU A 53 22.65 33.74 -37.17
CA LEU A 53 22.43 35.08 -37.79
C LEU A 53 21.51 35.14 -39.03
N THR A 54 20.40 35.89 -38.96
CA THR A 54 20.29 37.32 -39.32
C THR A 54 18.89 37.87 -38.96
N SER A 55 18.82 39.19 -38.81
CA SER A 55 17.69 39.99 -38.32
C SER A 55 16.63 40.33 -39.38
N ASP A 56 15.49 40.77 -38.84
CA ASP A 56 14.58 41.82 -39.34
C ASP A 56 13.24 41.52 -40.04
N SER A 57 12.23 42.15 -39.40
CA SER A 57 10.99 42.73 -39.93
C SER A 57 9.74 41.88 -40.20
N LYS A 58 8.79 42.08 -39.28
CA LYS A 58 7.38 42.43 -39.52
C LYS A 58 6.51 41.42 -40.29
N ALA A 59 5.73 40.64 -39.55
CA ALA A 59 4.33 40.41 -39.90
C ALA A 59 3.52 40.01 -38.67
N ASN A 60 2.55 40.86 -38.37
CA ASN A 60 1.49 40.67 -37.40
C ASN A 60 0.63 39.46 -37.84
N GLN A 61 0.70 38.33 -37.14
CA GLN A 61 -0.33 37.30 -37.21
C GLN A 61 -0.70 36.84 -35.81
N VAL A 62 -1.85 37.33 -35.37
CA VAL A 62 -2.69 36.74 -34.34
C VAL A 62 -3.02 35.32 -34.79
N ILE A 63 -2.27 34.33 -34.31
CA ILE A 63 -2.63 32.92 -34.49
C ILE A 63 -3.53 32.54 -33.32
N THR A 64 -4.83 32.66 -33.53
CA THR A 64 -5.84 31.85 -32.85
C THR A 64 -5.52 30.38 -33.14
N ARG A 65 -4.67 29.75 -32.32
CA ARG A 65 -4.53 28.29 -32.29
C ARG A 65 -5.70 27.74 -31.51
N SER A 66 -6.84 27.70 -32.19
CA SER A 66 -7.98 26.85 -31.87
C SER A 66 -7.45 25.44 -31.64
N SER A 67 -7.38 25.06 -30.36
CA SER A 67 -6.94 23.73 -29.91
C SER A 67 -7.79 22.67 -30.60
N SER A 68 -7.18 22.04 -31.61
CA SER A 68 -7.82 21.18 -32.59
C SER A 68 -7.99 19.74 -32.08
N TYR A 69 -8.04 19.54 -30.76
CA TYR A 69 -8.21 18.22 -30.15
C TYR A 69 -9.68 17.83 -29.95
N ALA A 70 -10.64 18.71 -30.25
CA ALA A 70 -12.03 18.52 -29.84
C ALA A 70 -13.03 18.07 -30.92
N ARG A 71 -12.64 17.59 -32.11
CA ARG A 71 -13.63 17.42 -33.20
C ARG A 71 -13.38 16.34 -34.26
N ARG A 72 -13.10 15.09 -33.87
CA ARG A 72 -13.08 13.97 -34.84
C ARG A 72 -13.76 12.65 -34.45
N HIS A 73 -14.51 12.57 -33.35
CA HIS A 73 -15.19 11.32 -32.98
C HIS A 73 -16.69 11.48 -32.66
N THR A 74 -17.42 12.22 -33.50
CA THR A 74 -18.89 12.23 -33.46
C THR A 74 -19.46 11.82 -34.80
N ALA A 75 -19.58 10.51 -35.02
CA ALA A 75 -20.62 9.86 -35.80
C ALA A 75 -20.35 8.35 -35.79
N LEU A 76 -21.42 7.55 -35.64
CA LEU A 76 -21.43 6.08 -35.64
C LEU A 76 -21.11 5.43 -34.28
N ASN A 77 -22.09 5.46 -33.37
CA ASN A 77 -22.50 4.36 -32.46
C ASN A 77 -23.25 4.92 -31.25
N ALA A 78 -24.52 5.31 -31.47
CA ALA A 78 -25.41 5.90 -30.46
C ALA A 78 -26.21 4.85 -29.66
N SER A 79 -25.59 3.76 -29.23
CA SER A 79 -26.26 2.74 -28.38
C SER A 79 -25.36 2.08 -27.34
N LYS A 80 -24.20 2.68 -27.02
CA LYS A 80 -23.35 2.20 -25.93
C LYS A 80 -23.44 3.20 -24.78
N GLU A 81 -23.99 2.75 -23.65
CA GLU A 81 -23.85 3.40 -22.34
C GLU A 81 -22.49 4.12 -22.24
N PRO A 82 -22.44 5.38 -21.74
CA PRO A 82 -21.20 6.13 -21.69
C PRO A 82 -20.17 5.32 -20.91
N ASP A 83 -19.14 4.91 -21.63
CA ASP A 83 -18.05 4.11 -21.10
C ASP A 83 -17.30 4.98 -20.08
N LYS A 84 -17.62 4.77 -18.80
CA LYS A 84 -17.18 5.59 -17.65
C LYS A 84 -15.64 5.69 -17.52
N GLY A 85 -14.88 4.94 -18.33
CA GLY A 85 -13.43 4.88 -18.30
C GLY A 85 -12.68 5.62 -19.42
N ARG A 86 -13.35 6.23 -20.42
CA ARG A 86 -12.63 6.69 -21.62
C ARG A 86 -11.90 8.04 -21.53
N ASP A 87 -11.96 8.77 -20.42
CA ASP A 87 -11.32 10.11 -20.33
C ASP A 87 -10.62 10.44 -19.00
N LEU A 88 -10.32 9.44 -18.15
CA LEU A 88 -9.53 9.68 -16.93
C LEU A 88 -8.04 9.41 -17.20
N TYR A 89 -7.41 10.29 -17.98
CA TYR A 89 -5.95 10.28 -18.17
C TYR A 89 -5.27 11.06 -17.04
N VAL A 90 -4.29 10.44 -16.39
CA VAL A 90 -3.41 11.12 -15.42
C VAL A 90 -2.16 11.59 -16.16
N PRO A 91 -1.92 12.92 -16.26
CA PRO A 91 -0.69 13.43 -16.84
C PRO A 91 0.55 12.93 -16.07
N GLU A 92 1.52 12.37 -16.81
CA GLU A 92 2.73 11.72 -16.26
C GLU A 92 3.61 12.64 -15.40
N LEU A 93 3.54 13.96 -15.61
CA LEU A 93 4.38 14.94 -14.91
C LEU A 93 3.88 15.31 -13.50
N ILE A 94 2.63 15.00 -13.14
CA ILE A 94 2.04 15.42 -11.85
C ILE A 94 2.73 14.74 -10.66
N PHE A 95 3.25 13.53 -10.89
CA PHE A 95 3.88 12.71 -9.86
C PHE A 95 5.41 12.64 -10.00
N GLY A 96 6.02 13.60 -10.69
CA GLY A 96 7.47 13.62 -10.89
C GLY A 96 7.99 12.49 -11.79
N GLY A 97 7.16 12.02 -12.73
CA GLY A 97 7.48 10.91 -13.62
C GLY A 97 7.19 9.51 -13.06
N ILE A 98 6.65 9.42 -11.84
CA ILE A 98 6.24 8.16 -11.18
C ILE A 98 4.74 7.95 -11.44
N SER A 99 4.30 6.72 -11.71
CA SER A 99 2.85 6.48 -11.85
C SER A 99 2.14 6.57 -10.48
N PRO A 100 0.86 6.97 -10.42
CA PRO A 100 0.12 6.96 -9.17
C PRO A 100 0.05 5.55 -8.54
N GLU A 101 0.04 4.50 -9.35
CA GLU A 101 0.11 3.11 -8.91
C GLU A 101 1.45 2.79 -8.24
N GLU A 102 2.56 3.23 -8.82
CA GLU A 102 3.90 3.04 -8.26
C GLU A 102 4.05 3.82 -6.95
N LYS A 103 3.52 5.05 -6.89
CA LYS A 103 3.50 5.83 -5.65
C LYS A 103 2.68 5.17 -4.55
N ALA A 104 1.53 4.60 -4.89
CA ALA A 104 0.70 3.83 -3.96
C ALA A 104 1.41 2.54 -3.51
N ALA A 105 2.07 1.82 -4.42
CA ALA A 105 2.86 0.64 -4.10
C ALA A 105 3.99 0.96 -3.11
N ASN A 106 4.72 2.05 -3.32
CA ASN A 106 5.78 2.49 -2.39
C ASN A 106 5.22 2.81 -1.00
N ALA A 107 4.03 3.41 -0.91
CA ALA A 107 3.36 3.63 0.37
C ALA A 107 2.98 2.31 1.06
N LEU A 108 2.55 1.29 0.30
CA LEU A 108 2.27 -0.04 0.83
C LEU A 108 3.54 -0.74 1.35
N VAL A 109 4.68 -0.60 0.67
CA VAL A 109 5.97 -1.16 1.15
C VAL A 109 6.35 -0.57 2.52
N ASN A 110 6.17 0.74 2.69
CA ASN A 110 6.39 1.40 3.98
C ASN A 110 5.40 0.90 5.05
N LEU A 111 4.12 0.75 4.70
CA LEU A 111 3.11 0.19 5.59
C LEU A 111 3.45 -1.23 6.04
N PHE A 112 3.84 -2.12 5.12
CA PHE A 112 4.19 -3.50 5.47
C PHE A 112 5.40 -3.57 6.38
N THR A 113 6.40 -2.71 6.14
CA THR A 113 7.55 -2.62 7.04
C THR A 113 7.13 -2.20 8.45
N PHE A 114 6.21 -1.23 8.57
CA PHE A 114 5.65 -0.84 9.86
C PHE A 114 4.90 -1.99 10.55
N VAL A 115 4.03 -2.68 9.82
CA VAL A 115 3.27 -3.83 10.33
C VAL A 115 4.22 -4.92 10.83
N SER A 116 5.28 -5.22 10.07
CA SER A 116 6.28 -6.22 10.45
C SER A 116 7.07 -5.81 11.69
N ILE A 117 7.43 -4.54 11.85
CA ILE A 117 8.02 -4.03 13.09
C ILE A 117 7.09 -4.30 14.27
N ARG A 118 5.78 -4.01 14.13
CA ARG A 118 4.79 -4.27 15.19
C ARG A 118 4.67 -5.75 15.53
N ILE A 119 4.65 -6.63 14.53
CA ILE A 119 4.61 -8.09 14.74
C ILE A 119 5.86 -8.55 15.50
N VAL A 120 7.05 -8.11 15.09
CA VAL A 120 8.31 -8.49 15.73
C VAL A 120 8.40 -7.97 17.16
N LEU A 121 7.99 -6.72 17.40
CA LEU A 121 7.93 -6.15 18.75
C LEU A 121 6.99 -6.95 19.65
N GLU A 122 5.82 -7.35 19.15
CA GLU A 122 4.86 -8.17 19.91
C GLU A 122 5.45 -9.55 20.27
N GLN A 123 6.12 -10.19 19.30
CA GLN A 123 6.82 -11.46 19.52
C GLN A 123 7.95 -11.32 20.57
N MET A 124 8.58 -10.15 20.67
CA MET A 124 9.64 -9.86 21.64
C MET A 124 9.11 -9.40 23.01
N SER A 125 7.86 -8.96 23.10
CA SER A 125 7.23 -8.50 24.35
C SER A 125 6.54 -9.59 25.15
N GLY A 126 6.78 -10.87 24.82
CA GLY A 126 6.10 -12.04 25.38
C GLY A 126 5.84 -12.05 26.90
N THR A 127 4.88 -12.88 27.32
CA THR A 127 4.16 -12.79 28.60
C THR A 127 4.98 -12.96 29.89
N ARG A 128 6.18 -13.53 29.81
CA ARG A 128 7.00 -13.82 31.01
C ARG A 128 8.25 -12.96 31.12
N HIS A 129 8.96 -12.74 30.01
CA HIS A 129 10.18 -11.95 29.97
C HIS A 129 10.27 -11.20 28.63
N ARG A 130 10.23 -9.86 28.69
CA ARG A 130 10.45 -9.00 27.53
C ARG A 130 11.92 -9.03 27.15
N SER A 131 12.21 -9.27 25.88
CA SER A 131 13.57 -9.24 25.35
C SER A 131 14.16 -7.83 25.49
N PRO A 132 15.45 -7.66 25.88
CA PRO A 132 16.11 -6.36 25.88
C PRO A 132 16.19 -5.74 24.48
N VAL A 133 16.07 -6.54 23.43
CA VAL A 133 15.99 -6.08 22.03
C VAL A 133 14.74 -5.23 21.78
N TYR A 134 13.65 -5.51 22.49
CA TYR A 134 12.40 -4.74 22.39
C TYR A 134 12.61 -3.25 22.71
N THR A 135 13.31 -2.96 23.81
CA THR A 135 13.52 -1.58 24.26
C THR A 135 14.47 -0.85 23.32
N LYS A 136 15.46 -1.55 22.77
CA LYS A 136 16.39 -1.00 21.77
C LYS A 136 15.70 -0.63 20.47
N ILE A 137 14.86 -1.51 19.90
CA ILE A 137 14.09 -1.21 18.69
C ILE A 137 13.11 -0.06 18.95
N THR A 138 12.44 -0.05 20.10
CA THR A 138 11.50 1.03 20.46
C THR A 138 12.21 2.38 20.51
N LYS A 139 13.37 2.46 21.18
CA LYS A 139 14.19 3.67 21.21
C LYS A 139 14.66 4.08 19.81
N TYR A 140 15.12 3.13 19.01
CA TYR A 140 15.54 3.41 17.64
C TYR A 140 14.38 3.96 16.78
N LEU A 141 13.15 3.48 17.00
CA LEU A 141 11.95 4.00 16.32
C LEU A 141 11.60 5.44 16.75
N GLU A 142 11.86 5.79 18.02
CA GLU A 142 11.69 7.14 18.54
C GLU A 142 12.75 8.12 17.98
N GLU A 143 14.01 7.67 17.87
CA GLU A 143 15.12 8.46 17.34
C GLU A 143 15.05 8.62 15.81
N CYS A 144 14.69 7.55 15.11
CA CYS A 144 14.60 7.47 13.66
C CYS A 144 13.20 6.99 13.24
N PRO A 145 12.25 7.91 12.99
CA PRO A 145 10.91 7.52 12.57
C PRO A 145 10.92 6.88 11.18
N LEU A 146 10.05 5.89 10.99
CA LEU A 146 9.91 5.15 9.73
C LEU A 146 9.28 6.04 8.64
N THR A 147 10.12 6.72 7.88
CA THR A 147 9.70 7.55 6.74
C THR A 147 9.93 6.83 5.41
N ASP A 148 11.13 6.27 5.24
CA ASP A 148 11.49 5.40 4.12
C ASP A 148 11.90 4.03 4.66
N SER A 149 11.18 2.99 4.26
CA SER A 149 11.42 1.63 4.74
C SER A 149 12.78 1.07 4.32
N GLY A 150 13.26 1.41 3.12
CA GLY A 150 14.54 0.94 2.62
C GLY A 150 15.69 1.49 3.45
N ALA A 151 15.78 2.82 3.52
CA ALA A 151 16.81 3.50 4.30
C ALA A 151 16.75 3.18 5.80
N TRP A 152 15.55 3.00 6.37
CA TRP A 152 15.41 2.70 7.80
C TRP A 152 15.98 1.34 8.17
N ILE A 153 15.67 0.30 7.38
CA ILE A 153 16.21 -1.05 7.59
C ILE A 153 17.71 -1.07 7.33
N GLU A 154 18.18 -0.34 6.32
CA GLU A 154 19.62 -0.21 6.05
C GLU A 154 20.35 0.43 7.22
N GLY A 155 19.78 1.48 7.83
CA GLY A 155 20.30 2.09 9.05
C GLY A 155 20.36 1.10 10.22
N LEU A 156 19.33 0.27 10.37
CA LEU A 156 19.27 -0.75 11.41
C LEU A 156 20.34 -1.85 11.21
N LEU A 157 20.56 -2.28 9.97
CA LEU A 157 21.62 -3.25 9.60
C LEU A 157 23.04 -2.69 9.78
N LYS A 158 23.21 -1.38 9.64
CA LYS A 158 24.48 -0.68 9.82
C LYS A 158 24.82 -0.37 11.28
N SER A 159 23.88 -0.57 12.22
CA SER A 159 24.11 -0.36 13.65
C SER A 159 25.29 -1.20 14.19
N GLU A 160 25.91 -0.79 15.29
CA GLU A 160 27.00 -1.57 15.89
C GLU A 160 26.48 -2.81 16.66
N GLU A 161 25.25 -2.73 17.15
CA GLU A 161 24.66 -3.78 17.97
C GLU A 161 24.18 -4.99 17.14
N MET A 162 24.68 -6.18 17.48
CA MET A 162 24.27 -7.42 16.82
C MET A 162 22.75 -7.70 16.97
N ASP A 163 22.19 -7.39 18.13
CA ASP A 163 20.76 -7.58 18.42
C ASP A 163 19.85 -6.83 17.42
N LEU A 164 20.23 -5.59 17.08
CA LEU A 164 19.47 -4.76 16.14
C LEU A 164 19.60 -5.29 14.71
N LYS A 165 20.77 -5.82 14.32
CA LYS A 165 20.95 -6.49 13.03
C LYS A 165 20.10 -7.73 12.90
N LEU A 166 20.07 -8.59 13.93
CA LEU A 166 19.24 -9.79 13.94
C LEU A 166 17.75 -9.44 13.92
N ALA A 167 17.35 -8.38 14.62
CA ALA A 167 15.99 -7.86 14.53
C ALA A 167 15.65 -7.35 13.12
N ALA A 168 16.58 -6.65 12.45
CA ALA A 168 16.38 -6.18 11.08
C ALA A 168 16.14 -7.34 10.11
N LEU A 169 16.93 -8.41 10.20
CA LEU A 169 16.75 -9.62 9.39
C LEU A 169 15.37 -10.24 9.62
N ARG A 170 14.96 -10.37 10.88
CA ARG A 170 13.62 -10.87 11.22
C ARG A 170 12.51 -9.98 10.67
N ILE A 171 12.68 -8.66 10.66
CA ILE A 171 11.72 -7.72 10.07
C ILE A 171 11.62 -7.92 8.55
N ILE A 172 12.75 -8.11 7.87
CA ILE A 172 12.79 -8.39 6.41
C ILE A 172 12.04 -9.67 6.08
N GLU A 173 12.31 -10.76 6.80
CA GLU A 173 11.61 -12.04 6.61
C GLU A 173 10.11 -11.91 6.92
N THR A 174 9.78 -11.19 8.01
CA THR A 174 8.38 -11.02 8.43
C THR A 174 7.58 -10.21 7.41
N ARG A 175 8.15 -9.17 6.78
CA ARG A 175 7.41 -8.38 5.77
C ARG A 175 7.21 -9.13 4.47
N GLU A 176 8.17 -9.95 4.06
CA GLU A 176 8.03 -10.83 2.90
C GLU A 176 6.90 -11.83 3.15
N ALA A 177 6.97 -12.56 4.27
CA ALA A 177 5.93 -13.51 4.65
C ALA A 177 4.55 -12.84 4.80
N TYR A 178 4.48 -11.63 5.37
CA TYR A 178 3.20 -10.92 5.57
C TYR A 178 2.49 -10.61 4.25
N VAL A 179 3.24 -10.11 3.27
CA VAL A 179 2.70 -9.73 1.95
C VAL A 179 2.21 -10.96 1.18
N GLU A 180 2.93 -12.07 1.28
CA GLU A 180 2.59 -13.29 0.54
C GLU A 180 1.42 -14.07 1.15
N THR A 181 1.30 -14.10 2.48
CA THR A 181 0.41 -15.05 3.15
C THR A 181 -0.80 -14.40 3.84
N TYR A 182 -0.66 -13.20 4.39
CA TYR A 182 -1.70 -12.59 5.24
C TYR A 182 -2.43 -11.42 4.57
N PHE A 183 -1.73 -10.65 3.73
CA PHE A 183 -2.31 -9.44 3.15
C PHE A 183 -3.22 -9.75 1.94
N SER A 184 -4.51 -9.45 2.08
CA SER A 184 -5.48 -9.63 0.99
C SER A 184 -5.61 -8.39 0.11
N PHE A 185 -4.92 -8.40 -1.03
CA PHE A 185 -5.02 -7.35 -2.05
C PHE A 185 -6.43 -7.19 -2.63
N ALA A 186 -7.18 -8.30 -2.74
CA ALA A 186 -8.56 -8.27 -3.23
C ALA A 186 -9.46 -7.49 -2.25
N ASN A 187 -9.34 -7.76 -0.96
CA ASN A 187 -10.11 -7.05 0.06
C ASN A 187 -9.70 -5.58 0.12
N MET A 188 -8.40 -5.27 0.03
CA MET A 188 -7.91 -3.89 -0.04
C MET A 188 -8.57 -3.11 -1.19
N LYS A 189 -8.59 -3.69 -2.40
CA LYS A 189 -9.22 -3.06 -3.56
C LYS A 189 -10.71 -2.80 -3.32
N ASN A 190 -11.43 -3.79 -2.80
CA ASN A 190 -12.85 -3.67 -2.50
C ASN A 190 -13.11 -2.57 -1.45
N HIS A 191 -12.32 -2.55 -0.38
CA HIS A 191 -12.41 -1.51 0.65
C HIS A 191 -12.12 -0.12 0.10
N ALA A 192 -11.09 0.05 -0.72
CA ALA A 192 -10.75 1.34 -1.32
C ALA A 192 -11.90 1.87 -2.21
N VAL A 193 -12.44 1.01 -3.08
CA VAL A 193 -13.55 1.38 -3.98
C VAL A 193 -14.82 1.68 -3.18
N ASN A 194 -15.16 0.85 -2.19
CA ASN A 194 -16.35 1.05 -1.37
C ASN A 194 -16.24 2.33 -0.54
N SER A 195 -15.08 2.58 0.08
CA SER A 195 -14.85 3.79 0.87
C SER A 195 -15.01 5.05 0.04
N VAL A 196 -14.44 5.11 -1.16
CA VAL A 196 -14.62 6.27 -2.07
C VAL A 196 -16.09 6.45 -2.45
N ASN A 197 -16.80 5.37 -2.76
CA ASN A 197 -18.21 5.43 -3.12
C ASN A 197 -19.10 5.90 -1.95
N GLU A 198 -18.85 5.39 -0.75
CA GLU A 198 -19.59 5.77 0.47
C GLU A 198 -19.31 7.22 0.85
N GLN A 199 -18.04 7.64 0.87
CA GLN A 199 -17.67 9.04 1.13
C GLN A 199 -18.28 9.97 0.08
N THR A 200 -18.25 9.59 -1.20
CA THR A 200 -18.86 10.39 -2.27
C THR A 200 -20.39 10.49 -2.11
N LYS A 201 -21.07 9.41 -1.74
CA LYS A 201 -22.52 9.44 -1.46
C LYS A 201 -22.84 10.34 -0.28
N LYS A 202 -22.06 10.23 0.80
CA LYS A 202 -22.22 11.06 1.99
C LYS A 202 -22.03 12.54 1.66
N LEU A 203 -20.93 12.90 1.00
CA LEU A 203 -20.66 14.28 0.61
C LEU A 203 -21.75 14.87 -0.29
N LYS A 204 -22.29 14.08 -1.24
CA LYS A 204 -23.43 14.51 -2.06
C LYS A 204 -24.69 14.73 -1.24
N SER A 205 -24.98 13.84 -0.29
CA SER A 205 -26.12 13.97 0.62
C SER A 205 -25.99 15.22 1.49
N ASP A 206 -24.84 15.41 2.12
CA ASP A 206 -24.55 16.54 3.00
C ASP A 206 -24.62 17.89 2.25
N TYR A 207 -24.16 17.91 1.00
CA TYR A 207 -24.28 19.10 0.15
C TYR A 207 -25.75 19.44 -0.16
N LEU A 208 -26.58 18.43 -0.43
CA LEU A 208 -28.01 18.63 -0.71
C LEU A 208 -28.77 19.08 0.54
N THR A 209 -28.51 18.51 1.71
CA THR A 209 -29.13 18.93 2.97
C THR A 209 -28.75 20.37 3.31
N MET A 210 -27.48 20.73 3.14
CA MET A 210 -26.98 22.09 3.36
C MET A 210 -27.61 23.10 2.39
N THR A 211 -27.71 22.76 1.10
CA THR A 211 -28.23 23.68 0.08
C THR A 211 -29.75 23.84 0.17
N LEU A 212 -30.47 22.77 0.50
CA LEU A 212 -31.93 22.78 0.63
C LEU A 212 -32.40 23.21 2.02
N ASN A 213 -31.46 23.50 2.94
CA ASN A 213 -31.72 23.85 4.34
C ASN A 213 -32.71 22.88 5.00
N LEU A 214 -32.63 21.61 4.62
CA LEU A 214 -33.51 20.57 5.14
C LEU A 214 -33.08 20.30 6.59
N PRO A 215 -34.02 20.24 7.55
CA PRO A 215 -33.69 19.81 8.89
C PRO A 215 -33.01 18.44 8.78
N SER A 216 -31.83 18.34 9.39
CA SER A 216 -31.09 17.08 9.52
C SER A 216 -32.06 16.00 10.00
N MET A 217 -32.42 15.07 9.13
CA MET A 217 -33.11 13.83 9.49
C MET A 217 -32.11 12.96 10.27
N GLY A 218 -31.80 13.40 11.48
CA GLY A 218 -31.02 12.68 12.47
C GLY A 218 -31.95 12.27 13.60
N GLU A 219 -32.00 10.95 13.82
CA GLU A 219 -32.27 10.32 15.10
C GLU A 219 -33.67 10.57 15.70
N SER A 220 -34.63 9.73 15.27
CA SER A 220 -35.76 9.38 16.12
C SER A 220 -35.22 8.62 17.33
N GLU A 221 -34.91 9.34 18.40
CA GLU A 221 -34.79 8.78 19.73
C GLU A 221 -36.05 7.96 20.02
N ALA A 222 -35.86 6.67 20.27
CA ALA A 222 -36.89 5.83 20.85
C ALA A 222 -37.16 6.35 22.27
N SER A 223 -38.17 7.20 22.40
CA SER A 223 -38.74 7.57 23.69
C SER A 223 -39.40 6.32 24.28
N ASP A 224 -38.67 5.63 25.15
CA ASP A 224 -39.18 4.59 26.03
C ASP A 224 -40.27 5.19 26.93
N GLY A 225 -41.46 4.63 26.83
CA GLY A 225 -42.67 5.14 27.44
C GLY A 225 -42.66 4.92 28.94
N GLY A 226 -42.74 6.01 29.70
CA GLY A 226 -43.11 5.97 31.10
C GLY A 226 -44.53 5.41 31.28
N SER A 227 -44.63 4.30 32.01
CA SER A 227 -45.78 3.91 32.81
C SER A 227 -45.23 3.71 34.22
N GLY A 228 -45.63 4.46 35.24
CA GLY A 228 -47.00 4.75 35.64
C GLY A 228 -47.20 4.05 36.97
N ASP A 229 -46.88 4.76 38.05
CA ASP A 229 -47.21 4.41 39.43
C ASP A 229 -48.67 3.92 39.54
N MET A 230 -48.89 2.84 40.28
CA MET A 230 -50.14 2.66 41.01
C MET A 230 -49.87 1.86 42.29
N SER A 231 -49.82 2.59 43.41
CA SER A 231 -49.95 2.03 44.75
C SER A 231 -51.39 1.59 44.99
N THR A 232 -51.58 0.38 45.51
CA THR A 232 -52.43 -0.01 46.66
C THR A 232 -52.20 -1.48 46.95
#